data_AF-A0A962PFH7-F1
#
_entry.id   AF-A0A962PFH7-F1
#
_cell.length_a   1.000
_cell.length_b   1.000
_cell.length_c   1.000
_cell.angle_alpha   90.00
_cell.angle_beta   90.00
_cell.angle_gamma   90.00
#
_symmetry.space_group_name_H-M   'P 1'
#
loop_
_entity.id
_entity.type
_entity.pdbx_description
1 polymer ?
#
loop_
_entity_poly.entity_id
_entity_poly.type
_entity_poly.pdbx_seq_one_letter_code
_entity_poly.pdbx_strand_id
1 'polypeptide(L)'
;MYTLGDLADRLGLSFAGDAQRALTGLAPLAAAGPGELTFLADRKYLAQLGATRAGAVIVHPDFAAQCPVDSLISDAPYLSFARASQLFDR
;
A
#
# COMPACT_ATOMS: atom_id res chain seq x y z
N MET A 1 11.64 1.98 -8.90
CA MET A 1 10.68 3.08 -8.64
C MET A 1 9.44 2.81 -9.46
N TYR A 2 8.26 2.87 -8.84
CA TYR A 2 6.97 2.69 -9.50
C TYR A 2 5.99 3.75 -9.02
N THR A 3 5.05 4.16 -9.86
CA THR A 3 3.92 4.98 -9.40
C THR A 3 2.81 4.11 -8.79
N LEU A 4 1.90 4.71 -8.02
CA LEU A 4 0.72 4.00 -7.52
C LEU A 4 -0.09 3.38 -8.65
N GLY A 5 -0.29 4.11 -9.76
CA GLY A 5 -0.96 3.60 -10.95
C GLY A 5 -0.22 2.42 -11.58
N ASP A 6 1.10 2.51 -11.74
CA ASP A 6 1.90 1.38 -12.26
C ASP A 6 1.74 0.11 -11.42
N LEU A 7 1.73 0.26 -10.10
CA LEU A 7 1.55 -0.86 -9.19
C LEU A 7 0.13 -1.42 -9.26
N ALA A 8 -0.88 -0.56 -9.34
CA ALA A 8 -2.28 -0.97 -9.51
C ALA A 8 -2.45 -1.82 -10.78
N ASP A 9 -1.93 -1.34 -11.91
CA ASP A 9 -2.01 -2.05 -13.19
C ASP A 9 -1.25 -3.39 -13.17
N ARG A 10 -0.02 -3.41 -12.63
CA ARG A 10 0.81 -4.62 -12.56
C ARG A 10 0.27 -5.67 -11.60
N LEU A 11 -0.39 -5.24 -10.53
CA LEU A 11 -0.96 -6.12 -9.51
C LEU A 11 -2.42 -6.47 -9.79
N GLY A 12 -3.07 -5.81 -10.76
CA GLY A 12 -4.47 -5.98 -11.09
C GLY A 12 -5.40 -5.49 -9.97
N LEU A 13 -5.05 -4.38 -9.33
CA LEU A 13 -5.76 -3.82 -8.17
C LEU A 13 -6.41 -2.49 -8.51
N SER A 14 -7.49 -2.16 -7.82
CA SER A 14 -7.99 -0.78 -7.80
C SER A 14 -7.18 0.06 -6.80
N PHE A 15 -7.23 1.38 -6.95
CA PHE A 15 -6.54 2.30 -6.05
C PHE A 15 -7.40 3.52 -5.73
N ALA A 16 -7.08 4.18 -4.62
CA ALA A 16 -7.62 5.48 -4.25
C ALA A 16 -6.48 6.41 -3.88
N GLY A 17 -6.47 7.62 -4.45
CA GLY A 17 -5.39 8.59 -4.25
C GLY A 17 -4.76 9.04 -5.56
N ASP A 18 -3.54 9.56 -5.49
CA ASP A 18 -2.80 10.07 -6.64
C ASP A 18 -2.10 8.94 -7.41
N ALA A 19 -2.54 8.69 -8.66
CA ALA A 19 -1.93 7.72 -9.55
C ALA A 19 -0.43 7.97 -9.81
N GLN A 20 0.02 9.23 -9.72
CA GLN A 20 1.41 9.63 -9.96
C GLN A 20 2.27 9.57 -8.69
N ARG A 21 1.72 9.16 -7.55
CA ARG A 21 2.47 8.95 -6.30
C ARG A 21 3.66 8.03 -6.56
N ALA A 22 4.85 8.58 -6.43
CA ALA A 22 6.09 7.82 -6.56
C ALA A 22 6.35 6.96 -5.32
N LEU A 23 6.57 5.66 -5.55
CA LEU A 23 6.94 4.68 -4.54
C LEU A 23 8.31 4.10 -4.92
N THR A 24 9.28 4.29 -4.02
CA THR A 24 10.68 3.94 -4.21
C THR A 24 11.07 2.66 -3.50
N GLY A 25 10.25 2.18 -2.55
CA GLY A 25 10.53 0.95 -1.82
C GLY A 25 9.33 0.42 -1.06
N LEU A 26 9.61 -0.55 -0.19
CA LEU A 26 8.64 -1.22 0.67
C LEU A 26 9.14 -1.17 2.11
N ALA A 27 8.21 -1.01 3.04
CA ALA A 27 8.53 -1.03 4.46
C ALA A 27 7.36 -1.56 5.29
N PRO A 28 7.59 -2.13 6.48
CA PRO A 28 6.54 -2.46 7.43
C PRO A 28 5.73 -1.23 7.85
N LEU A 29 4.45 -1.40 8.16
CA LEU A 29 3.53 -0.30 8.50
C LEU A 29 4.07 0.65 9.59
N ALA A 30 4.81 0.11 10.55
CA ALA A 30 5.40 0.87 11.66
C ALA A 30 6.62 1.74 11.26
N ALA A 31 7.26 1.45 10.14
CA ALA A 31 8.45 2.14 9.66
C ALA A 31 8.24 2.88 8.33
N ALA A 32 7.14 2.58 7.63
CA ALA A 32 6.86 3.09 6.29
C ALA A 32 6.78 4.62 6.25
N GLY A 33 7.63 5.21 5.41
CA GLY A 33 7.69 6.63 5.10
C GLY A 33 7.06 6.99 3.75
N PRO A 34 7.13 8.28 3.36
CA PRO A 34 6.33 8.83 2.26
C PRO A 34 6.62 8.27 0.86
N GLY A 35 7.75 7.56 0.68
CA GLY A 35 8.12 6.90 -0.56
C GLY A 35 7.93 5.38 -0.53
N GLU A 36 7.38 4.84 0.56
CA GLU A 36 7.30 3.40 0.76
C GLU A 36 5.87 2.90 0.66
N LEU A 37 5.70 1.77 -0.01
CA LEU A 37 4.48 0.99 -0.01
C LEU A 37 4.49 0.04 1.20
N THR A 38 3.36 -0.04 1.89
CA THR A 38 3.16 -1.01 2.97
C THR A 38 1.81 -1.70 2.82
N PHE A 39 1.42 -2.54 3.78
CA PHE A 39 0.09 -3.15 3.80
C PHE A 39 -0.48 -3.20 5.21
N LEU A 40 -1.80 -3.22 5.31
CA LEU A 40 -2.50 -3.52 6.56
C LEU A 40 -2.65 -5.04 6.69
N ALA A 41 -1.91 -5.63 7.62
CA ALA A 41 -1.92 -7.08 7.83
C ALA A 41 -3.21 -7.60 8.49
N ASP A 42 -3.75 -6.83 9.45
CA ASP A 42 -4.90 -7.23 10.26
C ASP A 42 -5.63 -5.99 10.78
N ARG A 43 -6.92 -6.16 11.11
CA ARG A 43 -7.77 -5.12 11.74
C ARG A 43 -7.16 -4.54 13.02
N LYS A 44 -6.38 -5.30 13.80
CA LYS A 44 -5.76 -4.83 15.04
C LYS A 44 -4.77 -3.66 14.83
N TYR A 45 -4.28 -3.49 13.61
CA TYR A 45 -3.35 -2.43 13.23
C TYR A 45 -4.04 -1.18 12.68
N LEU A 46 -5.37 -1.07 12.74
CA LEU A 46 -6.09 0.14 12.28
C LEU A 46 -5.65 1.41 13.00
N ALA A 47 -5.29 1.34 14.28
CA ALA A 47 -4.74 2.48 15.01
C ALA A 47 -3.38 2.92 14.43
N GLN A 48 -2.55 1.96 13.99
CA GLN A 48 -1.27 2.26 13.33
C GLN A 48 -1.48 2.78 11.91
N LEU A 49 -2.49 2.25 11.19
CA LEU A 49 -2.89 2.76 9.88
C LEU A 49 -3.25 4.24 9.96
N GLY A 50 -4.06 4.65 10.95
CA GLY A 50 -4.45 6.04 11.15
C GLY A 50 -3.28 6.99 11.43
N ALA A 51 -2.15 6.47 11.92
CA ALA A 51 -0.94 7.24 12.21
C ALA A 51 0.19 7.01 11.18
N THR A 52 -0.09 6.30 10.08
CA THR A 52 0.94 5.94 9.09
C THR A 52 1.47 7.16 8.36
N ARG A 53 2.74 7.08 7.95
CA ARG A 53 3.41 8.06 7.08
C ARG A 53 3.80 7.45 5.74
N ALA A 54 3.29 6.25 5.44
CA ALA A 54 3.53 5.54 4.19
C ALA A 54 3.11 6.39 2.99
N GLY A 55 3.79 6.22 1.86
CA GLY A 55 3.37 6.81 0.59
C GLY A 55 2.07 6.20 0.10
N ALA A 56 1.92 4.88 0.27
CA ALA A 56 0.68 4.18 0.01
C ALA A 56 0.54 2.91 0.87
N VAL A 57 -0.70 2.45 1.08
CA VAL A 57 -1.00 1.22 1.84
C VAL A 57 -1.87 0.27 1.00
N ILE A 58 -1.48 -1.00 0.94
CA ILE A 58 -2.35 -2.07 0.44
C ILE A 58 -3.34 -2.44 1.56
N VAL A 59 -4.63 -2.29 1.31
CA VAL A 59 -5.69 -2.50 2.30
C VAL A 59 -6.84 -3.34 1.75
N HIS A 60 -7.52 -4.05 2.65
CA HIS A 60 -8.78 -4.69 2.33
C HIS A 60 -9.87 -3.64 2.08
N PRO A 61 -10.83 -3.86 1.15
CA PRO A 61 -11.94 -2.94 0.89
C PRO A 61 -12.63 -2.43 2.16
N ASP A 62 -12.85 -3.30 3.15
CA ASP A 62 -13.48 -2.97 4.44
C ASP A 62 -12.76 -1.88 5.25
N PHE A 63 -11.47 -1.66 4.97
CA PHE A 63 -10.62 -0.70 5.69
C PHE A 63 -10.18 0.47 4.81
N ALA A 64 -10.54 0.49 3.52
CA ALA A 64 -10.13 1.54 2.58
C ALA A 64 -10.56 2.93 3.06
N ALA A 65 -11.78 3.06 3.59
CA ALA A 65 -12.29 4.33 4.12
C ALA A 65 -11.56 4.83 5.38
N GLN A 66 -10.76 3.99 6.04
CA GLN A 66 -9.99 4.32 7.24
C GLN A 66 -8.52 4.63 6.91
N CYS A 67 -8.09 4.43 5.67
CA CYS A 67 -6.74 4.72 5.22
C CYS A 67 -6.57 6.23 5.01
N PRO A 68 -5.66 6.91 5.76
CA PRO A 68 -5.49 8.36 5.65
C PRO A 68 -4.59 8.78 4.49
N VAL A 69 -3.98 7.82 3.78
CA VAL A 69 -3.04 8.02 2.67
C VAL A 69 -3.52 7.27 1.43
N ASP A 70 -2.80 7.43 0.32
CA ASP A 70 -3.07 6.72 -0.93
C ASP A 70 -3.10 5.20 -0.68
N SER A 71 -3.94 4.46 -1.42
CA SER A 71 -4.15 3.05 -1.15
C SER A 71 -4.35 2.20 -2.40
N LEU A 72 -3.87 0.95 -2.31
CA LEU A 72 -4.21 -0.14 -3.23
C LEU A 72 -5.24 -1.04 -2.55
N ILE A 73 -6.34 -1.31 -3.23
CA ILE A 73 -7.47 -2.06 -2.68
C ILE A 73 -7.34 -3.51 -3.12
N SER A 74 -7.23 -4.44 -2.16
CA SER A 74 -7.03 -5.86 -2.40
C SER A 74 -7.78 -6.73 -1.40
N ASP A 75 -8.48 -7.76 -1.88
CA ASP A 75 -9.09 -8.79 -1.02
C ASP A 75 -8.05 -9.65 -0.28
N ALA A 76 -6.79 -9.62 -0.73
CA ALA A 76 -5.67 -10.33 -0.11
C ALA A 76 -4.42 -9.43 0.04
N PRO A 77 -4.43 -8.45 0.98
CA PRO A 77 -3.37 -7.45 1.10
C PRO A 77 -1.96 -8.03 1.25
N TYR A 78 -1.80 -9.11 2.04
CA TYR A 78 -0.53 -9.79 2.21
C TYR A 78 0.02 -10.38 0.90
N LEU A 79 -0.84 -11.04 0.12
CA LEU A 79 -0.44 -11.63 -1.17
C LEU A 79 -0.09 -10.55 -2.19
N SER A 80 -0.87 -9.47 -2.24
CA SER A 80 -0.57 -8.31 -3.08
C SER A 80 0.76 -7.65 -2.69
N PHE A 81 1.06 -7.55 -1.39
CA PHE A 81 2.35 -7.05 -0.90
C PHE A 81 3.51 -7.96 -1.29
N ALA A 82 3.36 -9.29 -1.16
CA ALA A 82 4.37 -10.25 -1.60
C ALA A 82 4.63 -10.21 -3.11
N ARG A 83 3.60 -9.93 -3.91
CA ARG A 83 3.76 -9.69 -5.36
C ARG A 83 4.45 -8.36 -5.64
N ALA A 84 4.10 -7.31 -4.88
CA ALA A 84 4.76 -6.02 -4.98
C ALA A 84 6.26 -6.13 -4.65
N SER A 85 6.65 -6.89 -3.62
CA SER A 85 8.06 -7.06 -3.25
C SER A 85 8.92 -7.60 -4.39
N GLN A 86 8.39 -8.54 -5.17
CA GLN A 86 9.09 -9.07 -6.34
C GLN A 86 9.32 -8.03 -7.45
N LEU A 87 8.54 -6.93 -7.48
CA LEU A 87 8.74 -5.84 -8.43
C LEU A 87 9.88 -4.90 -7.99
N PHE A 88 10.11 -4.75 -6.68
CA PHE A 88 11.13 -3.87 -6.11
C PHE A 88 12.47 -4.58 -5.84
N ASP A 89 12.49 -5.92 -5.78
CA ASP A 89 13.72 -6.72 -5.68
C ASP A 89 14.51 -6.84 -7.02
N ARG A 90 14.11 -6.07 -8.04
CA ARG A 90 14.71 -6.02 -9.37
C ARG A 90 15.32 -4.67 -9.65
#